data_AF-A0A2J0LJC7-F1
#
_entry.id   AF-A0A2J0LJC7-F1
#
_cell.length_a   1.000
_cell.length_b   1.000
_cell.length_c   1.000
_cell.angle_alpha   90.00
_cell.angle_beta   90.00
_cell.angle_gamma   90.00
#
_symmetry.space_group_name_H-M   'P 1'
#
loop_
_entity.id
_entity.type
_entity.pdbx_description
1 polymer ?
#
loop_
_entity_poly.entity_id
_entity_poly.type
_entity_poly.pdbx_seq_one_letter_code
_entity_poly.pdbx_strand_id
1 'polypeptide(L)'
;MNRSGSDRQTLIIGAGLAGLSAAYHLKTSYALFEKDSEIGGMARSAQKDGYIFDYDGHLLHFRNEYAFNLVSELLNGNMAPHKRNSWIYSKGAFTRYPFQANFYGLPKSVVKDCLMGLIKARIPSVPPLNSNGNFENWIMKTFGEGIANHFMLPYNRKFWTIEPRDMTCEWLDGFVPVPNLEDTVTGAISDNTKPYGYNSRFWYPVKGGISEL
;
A
#
# COMPACT_ATOMS: atom_id res chain seq x y z
N MET A 1 -34.19 -30.08 34.16
CA MET A 1 -34.23 -29.12 33.03
C MET A 1 -33.08 -29.44 32.09
N ASN A 2 -33.42 -30.07 30.96
CA ASN A 2 -32.47 -30.42 29.91
C ASN A 2 -31.89 -29.14 29.29
N ARG A 3 -30.58 -28.94 29.35
CA ARG A 3 -29.89 -28.03 28.44
C ARG A 3 -29.80 -28.74 27.09
N SER A 4 -30.87 -28.69 26.30
CA SER A 4 -30.85 -29.01 24.88
C SER A 4 -29.75 -28.18 24.21
N GLY A 5 -28.98 -28.81 23.32
CA GLY A 5 -27.73 -28.31 22.76
C GLY A 5 -27.74 -26.80 22.49
N SER A 6 -26.87 -26.06 23.16
CA SER A 6 -26.69 -24.65 22.85
C SER A 6 -26.07 -24.57 21.46
N ASP A 7 -26.86 -24.17 20.47
CA ASP A 7 -26.30 -23.55 19.27
C ASP A 7 -25.40 -22.42 19.76
N ARG A 8 -24.08 -22.63 19.71
CA ARG A 8 -23.12 -21.61 20.11
C ARG A 8 -23.25 -20.49 19.09
N GLN A 9 -23.98 -19.45 19.45
CA GLN A 9 -24.08 -18.24 18.66
C GLN A 9 -22.69 -17.59 18.62
N THR A 10 -22.16 -17.41 17.41
CA THR A 10 -20.88 -16.71 17.22
C THR A 10 -21.08 -15.21 17.42
N LEU A 11 -20.20 -14.57 18.18
CA LEU A 11 -20.22 -13.12 18.36
C LEU A 11 -19.17 -12.47 17.46
N ILE A 12 -19.58 -11.50 16.65
CA ILE A 12 -18.72 -10.69 15.79
C ILE A 12 -18.76 -9.25 16.30
N ILE A 13 -17.60 -8.65 16.55
CA ILE A 13 -17.47 -7.27 17.02
C ILE A 13 -16.77 -6.46 15.94
N GLY A 14 -17.45 -5.43 15.44
CA GLY A 14 -17.04 -4.58 14.33
C GLY A 14 -17.70 -4.99 13.01
N ALA A 15 -18.36 -4.05 12.35
CA ALA A 15 -18.96 -4.18 11.02
C ALA A 15 -18.08 -3.54 9.93
N GLY A 16 -16.76 -3.55 10.09
CA GLY A 16 -15.82 -3.31 8.99
C GLY A 16 -15.72 -4.52 8.06
N LEU A 17 -14.93 -4.40 6.99
CA LEU A 17 -14.76 -5.47 5.98
C LEU A 17 -14.45 -6.85 6.57
N ALA A 18 -13.62 -6.92 7.62
CA ALA A 18 -13.29 -8.19 8.27
C ALA A 18 -14.51 -8.83 8.95
N GLY A 19 -15.30 -8.05 9.69
CA GLY A 19 -16.48 -8.54 10.40
C GLY A 19 -17.63 -8.86 9.45
N LEU A 20 -17.85 -8.03 8.44
CA LEU A 20 -18.84 -8.28 7.39
C LEU A 20 -18.49 -9.53 6.59
N SER A 21 -17.22 -9.70 6.23
CA SER A 21 -16.75 -10.93 5.57
C SER A 21 -16.94 -12.14 6.48
N ALA A 22 -16.55 -12.07 7.76
CA ALA A 22 -16.78 -13.17 8.69
C ALA A 22 -18.27 -13.55 8.76
N ALA A 23 -19.16 -12.56 8.89
CA ALA A 23 -20.61 -12.75 8.91
C ALA A 23 -21.15 -13.36 7.60
N TYR A 24 -20.67 -12.88 6.45
CA TYR A 24 -21.06 -13.39 5.13
C TYR A 24 -20.68 -14.85 4.91
N HIS A 25 -19.50 -15.25 5.37
CA HIS A 25 -18.99 -16.62 5.19
C HIS A 25 -19.47 -17.60 6.26
N LEU A 26 -19.97 -17.10 7.39
CA LEU A 26 -20.43 -17.95 8.48
C LEU A 26 -21.76 -18.61 8.10
N LYS A 27 -21.79 -19.95 8.14
CA LYS A 27 -22.99 -20.76 7.84
C LYS A 27 -23.84 -21.07 9.08
N THR A 28 -23.50 -20.49 10.22
CA THR A 28 -24.16 -20.70 11.52
C THR A 28 -24.66 -19.38 12.08
N SER A 29 -25.51 -19.45 13.09
CA SER A 29 -26.06 -18.26 13.74
C SER A 29 -24.97 -17.38 14.37
N TYR A 30 -25.03 -16.08 14.10
CA TYR A 30 -24.17 -15.08 14.71
C TYR A 30 -24.95 -13.87 15.23
N ALA A 31 -24.30 -13.09 16.07
CA ALA A 31 -24.68 -11.71 16.36
C ALA A 31 -23.50 -10.80 16.00
N LEU A 32 -23.77 -9.73 15.26
CA LEU A 32 -22.76 -8.76 14.84
C LEU A 32 -23.09 -7.39 15.47
N PHE A 33 -22.10 -6.79 16.11
CA PHE A 33 -22.24 -5.50 16.78
C PHE A 33 -21.24 -4.50 16.22
N GLU A 34 -21.73 -3.31 15.87
CA GLU A 34 -20.94 -2.14 15.49
C GLU A 34 -21.22 -1.01 16.48
N LYS A 35 -20.18 -0.25 16.81
CA LYS A 35 -20.30 0.91 17.69
C LYS A 35 -20.77 2.14 16.90
N ASP A 36 -20.31 2.28 15.66
CA ASP A 36 -20.67 3.39 14.79
C ASP A 36 -22.11 3.26 14.27
N SER A 37 -22.69 4.39 13.83
CA SER A 37 -24.03 4.42 13.23
C SER A 37 -24.10 3.82 11.82
N GLU A 38 -22.95 3.52 11.22
CA GLU A 38 -22.80 3.03 9.86
C GLU A 38 -21.78 1.89 9.83
N ILE A 39 -22.02 0.91 8.96
CA ILE A 39 -21.09 -0.19 8.70
C ILE A 39 -19.97 0.23 7.73
N GLY A 40 -18.96 -0.62 7.55
CA GLY A 40 -17.85 -0.43 6.60
C GLY A 40 -16.52 -0.11 7.28
N GLY A 41 -16.54 0.39 8.53
CA GLY A 41 -15.32 0.69 9.29
C GLY A 41 -14.45 1.74 8.59
N MET A 42 -13.20 1.39 8.25
CA MET A 42 -12.30 2.27 7.47
C MET A 42 -12.64 2.34 5.99
N ALA A 43 -13.36 1.35 5.45
CA ALA A 43 -13.85 1.34 4.07
C ALA A 43 -15.18 2.11 3.99
N ARG A 44 -15.14 3.39 4.36
CA ARG A 44 -16.29 4.29 4.28
C ARG A 44 -15.98 5.53 3.45
N SER A 45 -17.04 6.18 3.00
CA SER A 45 -17.03 7.47 2.32
C SER A 45 -18.00 8.43 2.99
N ALA A 46 -17.58 9.69 3.14
CA ALA A 46 -18.40 10.79 3.62
C ALA A 46 -18.78 11.72 2.46
N GLN A 47 -20.02 12.21 2.48
CA GLN A 47 -20.48 13.22 1.53
C GLN A 47 -20.42 14.61 2.16
N LYS A 48 -19.83 15.56 1.42
CA LYS A 48 -19.78 16.97 1.84
C LYS A 48 -19.81 17.88 0.61
N ASP A 49 -20.76 18.81 0.59
CA ASP A 49 -20.89 19.83 -0.46
C ASP A 49 -20.95 19.25 -1.89
N GLY A 50 -21.57 18.08 -2.06
CA GLY A 50 -21.65 17.37 -3.35
C GLY A 50 -20.41 16.56 -3.72
N TYR A 51 -19.39 16.53 -2.87
CA TYR A 51 -18.19 15.70 -3.03
C TYR A 51 -18.23 14.47 -2.14
N ILE A 52 -17.60 13.39 -2.59
CA ILE A 52 -17.43 12.15 -1.85
C ILE A 52 -15.96 12.05 -1.43
N PHE A 53 -15.73 11.81 -0.14
CA PHE A 53 -14.41 11.65 0.45
C PHE A 53 -14.34 10.31 1.16
N ASP A 54 -13.44 9.43 0.73
CA ASP A 54 -13.09 8.26 1.52
C ASP A 54 -12.33 8.66 2.78
N TYR A 55 -12.44 7.85 3.83
CA TYR A 55 -11.64 8.03 5.04
C TYR A 55 -10.14 7.74 4.82
N ASP A 56 -9.79 7.01 3.75
CA ASP A 56 -8.41 6.73 3.35
C ASP A 56 -8.32 6.52 1.81
N GLY A 57 -7.11 6.40 1.27
CA GLY A 57 -6.90 6.07 -0.13
C GLY A 57 -7.17 4.60 -0.44
N HIS A 58 -8.36 4.27 -0.95
CA HIS A 58 -8.73 2.91 -1.31
C HIS A 58 -8.44 2.58 -2.78
N LEU A 59 -7.71 1.48 -2.99
CA LEU A 59 -7.40 0.93 -4.31
C LEU A 59 -7.71 -0.56 -4.25
N LEU A 60 -8.83 -1.01 -4.82
CA LEU A 60 -9.19 -2.43 -4.76
C LEU A 60 -8.23 -3.24 -5.64
N HIS A 61 -7.50 -4.17 -5.02
CA HIS A 61 -6.62 -5.09 -5.71
C HIS A 61 -6.82 -6.48 -5.11
N PHE A 62 -6.97 -7.49 -5.97
CA PHE A 62 -7.40 -8.81 -5.56
C PHE A 62 -6.26 -9.81 -5.69
N ARG A 63 -6.04 -10.60 -4.62
CA ARG A 63 -5.01 -11.65 -4.60
C ARG A 63 -5.48 -12.96 -5.24
N ASN A 64 -6.79 -13.19 -5.30
CA ASN A 64 -7.39 -14.39 -5.86
C ASN A 64 -8.70 -14.07 -6.59
N GLU A 65 -9.10 -14.97 -7.49
CA GLU A 65 -10.31 -14.82 -8.31
C GLU A 65 -11.59 -14.83 -7.47
N TYR A 66 -11.60 -15.58 -6.36
CA TYR A 66 -12.75 -15.64 -5.46
C TYR A 66 -13.14 -14.25 -4.94
N ALA A 67 -12.18 -13.50 -4.40
CA ALA A 67 -12.42 -12.16 -3.87
C ALA A 67 -12.82 -11.18 -4.97
N PHE A 68 -12.21 -11.28 -6.16
CA PHE A 68 -12.59 -10.45 -7.30
C PHE A 68 -14.04 -10.71 -7.72
N ASN A 69 -14.43 -11.98 -7.87
CA ASN A 69 -15.77 -12.35 -8.31
C ASN A 69 -16.82 -11.96 -7.27
N LEU A 70 -16.56 -12.21 -5.98
CA LEU A 70 -17.45 -11.83 -4.88
C LEU A 70 -17.70 -10.31 -4.89
N VAL A 71 -16.64 -9.50 -4.92
CA VAL A 71 -16.80 -8.03 -4.92
C VAL A 71 -17.43 -7.52 -6.20
N SER A 72 -17.11 -8.12 -7.35
CA SER A 72 -17.74 -7.76 -8.63
C SER A 72 -19.24 -8.04 -8.64
N GLU A 73 -19.67 -9.16 -8.03
CA GLU A 73 -21.06 -9.53 -7.88
C GLU A 73 -21.78 -8.57 -6.92
N LEU A 74 -21.19 -8.29 -5.75
CA LEU A 74 -21.77 -7.37 -4.76
C LEU A 74 -21.93 -5.95 -5.33
N LEU A 75 -20.94 -5.45 -6.08
CA LEU A 75 -21.00 -4.14 -6.70
C LEU A 75 -21.90 -4.10 -7.96
N ASN A 76 -22.31 -5.25 -8.48
CA ASN A 76 -23.25 -5.37 -9.60
C ASN A 76 -22.97 -4.40 -10.78
N GLY A 77 -21.72 -4.37 -11.25
CA GLY A 77 -21.28 -3.49 -12.33
C GLY A 77 -20.88 -2.07 -11.91
N ASN A 78 -21.04 -1.67 -10.65
CA ASN A 78 -20.51 -0.42 -10.09
C ASN A 78 -19.01 -0.54 -9.78
N MET A 79 -18.19 -0.98 -10.73
CA MET A 79 -16.74 -1.11 -10.55
C MET A 79 -16.00 -0.90 -11.87
N ALA A 80 -14.98 -0.04 -11.88
CA ALA A 80 -14.16 0.23 -13.06
C ALA A 80 -12.68 -0.07 -12.81
N PRO A 81 -11.95 -0.57 -13.83
CA PRO A 81 -10.51 -0.77 -13.74
C PRO A 81 -9.75 0.54 -13.99
N HIS A 82 -8.67 0.73 -13.23
CA HIS A 82 -7.76 1.85 -13.34
C HIS A 82 -6.32 1.38 -13.52
N LYS A 83 -5.54 2.14 -14.30
CA LYS A 83 -4.08 2.03 -14.35
C LYS A 83 -3.49 3.03 -13.37
N ARG A 84 -2.60 2.59 -12.48
CA ARG A 84 -1.98 3.47 -11.49
C ARG A 84 -1.11 4.54 -12.17
N ASN A 85 -1.38 5.80 -11.88
CA ASN A 85 -0.56 6.94 -12.28
C ASN A 85 -0.13 7.72 -11.03
N SER A 86 0.96 7.27 -10.40
CA SER A 86 1.44 7.81 -9.11
C SER A 86 2.74 8.59 -9.30
N TRP A 87 2.83 9.72 -8.59
CA TRP A 87 3.89 10.71 -8.71
C TRP A 87 4.38 11.14 -7.34
N ILE A 88 5.64 11.56 -7.30
CA ILE A 88 6.33 12.08 -6.14
C ILE A 88 6.72 13.51 -6.46
N TYR A 89 6.20 14.45 -5.67
CA TYR A 89 6.63 15.84 -5.73
C TYR A 89 7.73 16.08 -4.70
N SER A 90 8.95 16.34 -5.17
CA SER A 90 10.09 16.62 -4.31
C SER A 90 11.10 17.52 -5.03
N LYS A 91 11.80 18.37 -4.27
CA LYS A 91 12.84 19.28 -4.79
C LYS A 91 12.37 20.13 -6.00
N GLY A 92 11.10 20.55 -5.98
CA GLY A 92 10.50 21.37 -7.04
C GLY A 92 10.14 20.62 -8.33
N ALA A 93 10.22 19.29 -8.35
CA ALA A 93 9.95 18.49 -9.54
C ALA A 93 8.99 17.33 -9.24
N PHE A 94 8.28 16.88 -10.28
CA PHE A 94 7.50 15.64 -10.27
C PHE A 94 8.35 14.52 -10.86
N THR A 95 8.52 13.43 -10.11
CA THR A 95 9.10 12.17 -10.61
C THR A 95 8.10 11.03 -10.41
N ARG A 96 8.20 9.98 -11.22
CA ARG A 96 7.27 8.83 -11.12
C ARG A 96 7.53 7.98 -9.89
N TYR A 97 6.48 7.33 -9.40
CA TYR A 97 6.64 6.21 -8.50
C TYR A 97 7.16 4.96 -9.27
N PRO A 98 8.06 4.15 -8.69
CA PRO A 98 8.70 4.35 -7.38
C PRO A 98 9.97 5.21 -7.50
N PHE A 99 10.27 6.00 -6.47
CA PHE A 99 11.39 6.96 -6.47
C PHE A 99 12.71 6.30 -6.86
N GLN A 100 13.02 5.15 -6.25
CA GLN A 100 14.24 4.39 -6.43
C GLN A 100 14.45 3.86 -7.87
N ALA A 101 13.44 3.95 -8.73
CA ALA A 101 13.53 3.60 -10.15
C ALA A 101 13.44 4.83 -11.07
N ASN A 102 13.17 6.03 -10.54
CA ASN A 102 12.82 7.21 -11.34
C ASN A 102 13.43 8.49 -10.74
N PHE A 103 14.48 8.99 -11.39
CA PHE A 103 15.12 10.26 -11.03
C PHE A 103 15.00 11.33 -12.12
N TYR A 104 14.43 11.00 -13.27
CA TYR A 104 14.23 11.92 -14.38
C TYR A 104 13.44 13.16 -13.93
N GLY A 105 13.93 14.35 -14.31
CA GLY A 105 13.36 15.64 -13.91
C GLY A 105 13.84 16.17 -12.55
N LEU A 106 14.49 15.36 -11.70
CA LEU A 106 15.07 15.85 -10.45
C LEU A 106 16.33 16.70 -10.71
N PRO A 107 16.74 17.58 -9.77
CA PRO A 107 18.01 18.30 -9.86
C PRO A 107 19.19 17.34 -10.06
N LYS A 108 20.09 17.66 -10.99
CA LYS A 108 21.24 16.81 -11.35
C LYS A 108 22.10 16.40 -10.15
N SER A 109 22.23 17.27 -9.15
CA SER A 109 22.92 16.96 -7.89
C SER A 109 22.26 15.84 -7.10
N VAL A 110 20.92 15.82 -7.04
CA VAL A 110 20.13 14.76 -6.39
C VAL A 110 20.26 13.45 -7.17
N VAL A 111 20.14 13.51 -8.50
CA VAL A 111 20.31 12.32 -9.36
C VAL A 111 21.69 11.69 -9.15
N LYS A 112 22.74 12.52 -9.17
CA LYS A 112 24.12 12.07 -8.92
C LYS A 112 24.25 11.41 -7.55
N ASP A 113 23.72 12.04 -6.51
CA ASP A 113 23.81 11.54 -5.14
C ASP A 113 23.09 10.19 -4.97
N CYS A 114 21.87 10.06 -5.51
CA CYS A 114 21.12 8.81 -5.53
C CYS A 114 21.88 7.68 -6.26
N LEU A 115 22.40 7.94 -7.47
CA LEU A 115 23.12 6.93 -8.25
C LEU A 115 24.43 6.52 -7.57
N MET A 116 25.21 7.48 -7.07
CA MET A 116 26.46 7.19 -6.37
C MET A 116 26.23 6.42 -5.07
N GLY A 117 25.18 6.78 -4.31
CA GLY A 117 24.78 6.05 -3.11
C GLY A 117 24.38 4.61 -3.42
N LEU A 118 23.57 4.39 -4.46
CA LEU A 118 23.15 3.07 -4.88
C LEU A 118 24.33 2.21 -5.34
N ILE A 119 25.26 2.76 -6.13
CA ILE A 119 26.46 2.05 -6.57
C ILE A 119 27.29 1.62 -5.37
N LYS A 120 27.56 2.53 -4.43
CA LYS A 120 28.29 2.21 -3.19
C LYS A 120 27.63 1.09 -2.39
N ALA A 121 26.31 1.11 -2.24
CA ALA A 121 25.56 0.09 -1.51
C ALA A 121 25.63 -1.30 -2.17
N ARG A 122 25.87 -1.37 -3.48
CA ARG A 122 25.99 -2.62 -4.25
C ARG A 122 27.41 -3.18 -4.33
N ILE A 123 28.44 -2.44 -3.92
CA ILE A 123 29.82 -2.94 -3.90
C ILE A 123 29.94 -3.95 -2.75
N PRO A 124 30.29 -5.22 -3.02
CA PRO A 124 30.39 -6.27 -2.01
C PRO A 124 31.60 -6.02 -1.10
N SER A 125 31.40 -5.21 -0.08
CA SER A 125 32.41 -4.86 0.93
C SER A 125 31.82 -4.83 2.35
N VAL A 126 30.50 -4.89 2.48
CA VAL A 126 29.80 -4.93 3.76
C VAL A 126 29.13 -6.30 3.90
N PRO A 127 29.47 -7.12 4.91
CA PRO A 127 28.81 -8.41 5.13
C PRO A 127 27.31 -8.18 5.31
N PRO A 128 26.46 -9.14 4.87
CA PRO A 128 25.03 -8.99 5.06
C PRO A 128 24.72 -8.89 6.56
N LEU A 129 24.21 -7.74 6.99
CA LEU A 129 23.57 -7.60 8.31
C LEU A 129 22.61 -8.78 8.48
N ASN A 130 22.75 -9.49 9.60
CA ASN A 130 21.84 -10.54 10.05
C ASN A 130 20.39 -10.10 9.82
N SER A 131 19.50 -11.04 9.50
CA SER A 131 18.07 -10.85 9.20
C SER A 131 17.23 -10.18 10.31
N ASN A 132 17.85 -9.65 11.36
CA ASN A 132 17.26 -8.96 12.50
C ASN A 132 17.44 -7.43 12.42
N GLY A 133 17.45 -6.86 11.21
CA GLY A 133 17.64 -5.42 10.98
C GLY A 133 16.32 -4.64 11.05
N ASN A 134 16.43 -3.34 11.36
CA ASN A 134 15.32 -2.40 11.23
C ASN A 134 15.19 -1.86 9.79
N PHE A 135 14.06 -1.21 9.51
CA PHE A 135 13.75 -0.69 8.18
C PHE A 135 14.75 0.37 7.69
N GLU A 136 15.28 1.22 8.58
CA GLU A 136 16.34 2.18 8.22
C GLU A 136 17.59 1.49 7.68
N ASN A 137 18.11 0.48 8.39
CA ASN A 137 19.27 -0.29 7.96
C ASN A 137 19.02 -1.01 6.63
N TRP A 138 17.80 -1.54 6.46
CA TRP A 138 17.40 -2.16 5.20
C TRP A 138 17.37 -1.15 4.04
N ILE A 139 16.83 0.05 4.24
CA ILE A 139 16.82 1.13 3.24
C ILE A 139 18.25 1.49 2.84
N MET A 140 19.13 1.71 3.82
CA MET A 140 20.51 2.13 3.59
C MET A 140 21.29 1.07 2.80
N LYS A 141 21.12 -0.21 3.16
CA LYS A 141 21.77 -1.32 2.46
C LYS A 141 21.22 -1.56 1.06
N THR A 142 19.92 -1.38 0.86
CA THR A 142 19.25 -1.70 -0.40
C THR A 142 19.39 -0.58 -1.44
N PHE A 143 19.28 0.66 -0.98
CA PHE A 143 19.19 1.83 -1.87
C PHE A 143 20.35 2.82 -1.73
N GLY A 144 21.12 2.74 -0.65
CA GLY A 144 22.21 3.67 -0.36
C GLY A 144 21.74 5.03 0.15
N GLU A 145 22.71 5.79 0.67
CA GLU A 145 22.49 7.07 1.37
C GLU A 145 21.69 8.10 0.55
N GLY A 146 21.98 8.24 -0.75
CA GLY A 146 21.30 9.24 -1.59
C GLY A 146 19.79 9.00 -1.65
N ILE A 147 19.36 7.78 -2.03
CA ILE A 147 17.94 7.43 -2.10
C ILE A 147 17.30 7.46 -0.70
N ALA A 148 18.04 7.00 0.31
CA ALA A 148 17.59 7.02 1.71
C ALA A 148 17.24 8.45 2.16
N ASN A 149 18.16 9.39 1.96
CA ASN A 149 18.05 10.76 2.45
C ASN A 149 17.11 11.63 1.61
N HIS A 150 17.08 11.46 0.28
CA HIS A 150 16.23 12.28 -0.58
C HIS A 150 14.75 11.87 -0.56
N PHE A 151 14.45 10.61 -0.24
CA PHE A 151 13.08 10.11 -0.27
C PHE A 151 12.74 9.13 0.85
N MET A 152 13.40 7.97 0.93
CA MET A 152 12.87 6.85 1.73
C MET A 152 12.71 7.19 3.22
N LEU A 153 13.72 7.77 3.86
CA LEU A 153 13.65 8.12 5.28
C LEU A 153 12.64 9.25 5.56
N PRO A 154 12.70 10.43 4.92
CA PRO A 154 11.72 11.49 5.20
C PRO A 154 10.29 11.10 4.82
N TYR A 155 10.09 10.36 3.72
CA TYR A 155 8.76 9.88 3.33
C TYR A 155 8.18 8.91 4.37
N ASN A 156 8.96 7.92 4.80
CA ASN A 156 8.46 6.93 5.75
C ASN A 156 8.25 7.51 7.15
N ARG A 157 9.09 8.46 7.62
CA ARG A 157 8.79 9.23 8.84
C ARG A 157 7.47 9.98 8.75
N LYS A 158 7.23 10.64 7.62
CA LYS A 158 5.97 11.38 7.37
C LYS A 158 4.77 10.43 7.33
N PHE A 159 4.90 9.30 6.63
CA PHE A 159 3.80 8.38 6.40
C PHE A 159 3.46 7.56 7.66
N TRP A 160 4.46 6.98 8.32
CA TRP A 160 4.26 6.10 9.47
C TRP A 160 4.23 6.84 10.81
N THR A 161 4.63 8.11 10.85
CA THR A 161 4.73 8.93 12.08
C THR A 161 5.67 8.34 13.14
N ILE A 162 6.56 7.42 12.75
CA ILE A 162 7.60 6.79 13.55
C ILE A 162 8.91 6.73 12.77
N GLU A 163 10.03 6.64 13.48
CA GLU A 163 11.35 6.50 12.87
C GLU A 163 11.51 5.12 12.20
N PRO A 164 12.03 5.04 10.95
CA PRO A 164 12.27 3.77 10.28
C PRO A 164 13.21 2.82 11.04
N ARG A 165 14.07 3.34 11.94
CA ARG A 165 14.92 2.52 12.80
C ARG A 165 14.15 1.72 13.86
N ASP A 166 12.90 2.11 14.14
CA ASP A 166 12.00 1.47 15.11
C ASP A 166 10.97 0.57 14.41
N MET A 167 11.08 0.36 13.09
CA MET A 167 10.21 -0.48 12.29
C MET A 167 10.89 -1.80 11.89
N THR A 168 10.12 -2.88 11.88
CA THR A 168 10.60 -4.19 11.43
C THR A 168 10.61 -4.31 9.90
N CYS A 169 11.11 -5.42 9.35
CA CYS A 169 11.31 -5.62 7.91
C CYS A 169 10.44 -6.71 7.27
N GLU A 170 9.67 -7.48 8.05
CA GLU A 170 8.91 -8.65 7.56
C GLU A 170 7.78 -8.25 6.60
N TRP A 171 7.30 -7.00 6.68
CA TRP A 171 6.23 -6.48 5.84
C TRP A 171 6.70 -5.96 4.49
N LEU A 172 8.02 -5.90 4.22
CA LEU A 172 8.54 -5.21 3.04
C LEU A 172 8.24 -5.94 1.72
N ASP A 173 8.14 -7.27 1.78
CA ASP A 173 7.93 -8.10 0.59
C ASP A 173 6.60 -7.75 -0.10
N GLY A 174 6.67 -7.43 -1.39
CA GLY A 174 5.56 -6.94 -2.19
C GLY A 174 5.23 -5.45 -2.05
N PHE A 175 5.66 -4.77 -0.97
CA PHE A 175 5.28 -3.37 -0.71
C PHE A 175 6.32 -2.33 -1.13
N VAL A 176 7.62 -2.65 -1.01
CA VAL A 176 8.70 -1.74 -1.41
C VAL A 176 9.42 -2.31 -2.63
N PRO A 177 9.18 -1.77 -3.85
CA PRO A 177 9.83 -2.27 -5.05
C PRO A 177 11.35 -2.13 -5.01
N VAL A 178 12.09 -3.17 -5.40
CA VAL A 178 13.55 -3.12 -5.53
C VAL A 178 13.91 -3.22 -7.01
N PRO A 179 14.13 -2.10 -7.73
CA PRO A 179 14.51 -2.11 -9.13
C PRO A 179 15.94 -2.63 -9.32
N ASN A 180 16.21 -3.22 -10.48
CA ASN A 180 17.58 -3.54 -10.88
C ASN A 180 18.35 -2.25 -11.23
N LEU A 181 19.67 -2.37 -11.43
CA LEU A 181 20.51 -1.19 -11.69
C LEU A 181 20.16 -0.54 -13.04
N GLU A 182 19.91 -1.36 -14.06
CA GLU A 182 19.56 -0.90 -15.41
C GLU A 182 18.28 -0.06 -15.40
N ASP A 183 17.22 -0.54 -14.78
CA ASP A 183 15.96 0.18 -14.57
C ASP A 183 16.19 1.55 -13.93
N THR A 184 17.04 1.59 -12.90
CA THR A 184 17.34 2.81 -12.14
C THR A 184 18.14 3.80 -12.98
N VAL A 185 19.12 3.33 -13.75
CA VAL A 185 19.91 4.15 -14.66
C VAL A 185 19.04 4.69 -15.80
N THR A 186 18.20 3.85 -16.40
CA THR A 186 17.23 4.27 -17.43
C THR A 186 16.29 5.34 -16.88
N GLY A 187 15.70 5.12 -15.70
CA GLY A 187 14.82 6.10 -15.06
C GLY A 187 15.54 7.36 -14.55
N ALA A 188 16.87 7.42 -14.60
CA ALA A 188 17.63 8.64 -14.34
C ALA A 188 17.78 9.51 -15.59
N ILE A 189 17.75 8.92 -16.79
CA ILE A 189 18.01 9.60 -18.06
C ILE A 189 16.75 9.82 -18.91
N SER A 190 15.69 9.04 -18.69
CA SER A 190 14.43 9.15 -19.41
C SER A 190 13.22 8.91 -18.51
N ASP A 191 12.05 9.38 -18.96
CA ASP A 191 10.78 9.08 -18.30
C ASP A 191 10.44 7.58 -18.45
N ASN A 192 10.40 6.85 -17.34
CA ASN A 192 10.19 5.40 -17.33
C ASN A 192 8.78 5.04 -16.84
N THR A 193 7.99 4.37 -17.69
CA THR A 193 6.61 3.96 -17.39
C THR A 193 6.48 2.49 -16.99
N LYS A 194 7.59 1.80 -16.69
CA LYS A 194 7.57 0.41 -16.26
C LYS A 194 6.70 0.25 -15.01
N PRO A 195 5.70 -0.66 -15.01
CA PRO A 195 4.85 -0.86 -13.84
C PRO A 195 5.62 -1.60 -12.74
N TYR A 196 5.63 -1.02 -11.54
CA TYR A 196 6.18 -1.66 -10.33
C TYR A 196 5.09 -1.95 -9.30
N GLY A 197 5.21 -3.08 -8.60
CA GLY A 197 4.33 -3.43 -7.48
C GLY A 197 2.99 -4.05 -7.88
N TYR A 198 2.32 -4.65 -6.90
CA TYR A 198 1.09 -5.43 -7.09
C TYR A 198 -0.13 -4.57 -7.52
N ASN A 199 -0.15 -3.29 -7.16
CA ASN A 199 -1.26 -2.36 -7.42
C ASN A 199 -1.04 -1.49 -8.66
N SER A 200 -0.25 -1.93 -9.63
CA SER A 200 -0.09 -1.22 -10.91
C SER A 200 -1.42 -1.08 -11.68
N ARG A 201 -2.37 -1.97 -11.38
CA ARG A 201 -3.79 -1.89 -11.74
C ARG A 201 -4.63 -2.12 -10.49
N PHE A 202 -5.76 -1.44 -10.42
CA PHE A 202 -6.72 -1.57 -9.33
C PHE A 202 -8.12 -1.30 -9.86
N TRP A 203 -9.12 -1.59 -9.04
CA TRP A 203 -10.51 -1.32 -9.30
C TRP A 203 -11.05 -0.33 -8.27
N TYR A 204 -12.11 0.38 -8.63
CA TYR A 204 -12.77 1.31 -7.74
C TYR A 204 -14.25 1.49 -8.11
N PRO A 205 -15.16 1.74 -7.15
CA PRO A 205 -16.56 2.03 -7.45
C PRO A 205 -16.75 3.26 -8.35
N VAL A 206 -17.65 3.17 -9.32
CA VAL A 206 -17.90 4.28 -10.28
C VAL A 206 -18.70 5.40 -9.61
N LYS A 207 -19.55 5.06 -8.64
CA LYS A 207 -20.37 5.96 -7.84
C LYS A 207 -20.27 5.57 -6.37
N GLY A 208 -20.61 6.48 -5.46
CA GLY A 208 -20.76 6.20 -4.02
C GLY A 208 -19.45 6.12 -3.20
N GLY A 209 -18.30 5.96 -3.85
CA GLY A 209 -17.02 5.82 -3.18
C GLY A 209 -16.81 4.41 -2.62
N ILE A 210 -15.80 4.20 -1.77
CA ILE A 210 -15.52 2.87 -1.22
C ILE A 210 -16.67 2.29 -0.38
N SER A 211 -17.55 3.15 0.18
CA SER A 211 -18.71 2.72 0.97
C SER A 211 -19.69 1.79 0.26
N GLU A 212 -19.60 1.67 -1.07
CA GLU A 212 -20.42 0.75 -1.85
C GLU A 212 -20.00 -0.72 -1.73
N LEU A 213 -18.81 -1.00 -1.18
CA LEU A 213 -18.27 -2.34 -0.97
C LEU A 213 -18.99 -3.09 0.16
#